data_AF-A0A962XY05-F1
#
_entry.id   AF-A0A962XY05-F1
#
_cell.length_a   1.000
_cell.length_b   1.000
_cell.length_c   1.000
_cell.angle_alpha   90.00
_cell.angle_beta   90.00
_cell.angle_gamma   90.00
#
_symmetry.space_group_name_H-M   'P 1'
#
loop_
_entity.id
_entity.type
_entity.pdbx_description
1 polymer ?
#
loop_
_entity_poly.entity_id
_entity_poly.type
_entity_poly.pdbx_seq_one_letter_code
_entity_poly.pdbx_strand_id
1 'polypeptide(L)'
;MNKIAFAAPAALVAAGLLLASGPGFATEQAEQRRDARDVKQDTRQEARETKQDCRAADEKSNADCRQDKRETKQKGRQTARDIKY
;
A
#
# COMPACT_ATOMS: atom_id res chain seq x y z
N MET A 1 -38.72 -23.77 34.31
CA MET A 1 -38.59 -23.22 32.93
C MET A 1 -37.16 -22.74 32.73
N ASN A 2 -36.37 -23.56 32.04
CA ASN A 2 -34.92 -23.52 32.01
C ASN A 2 -34.41 -22.43 31.04
N LYS A 3 -34.48 -21.16 31.43
CA LYS A 3 -33.94 -20.04 30.61
C LYS A 3 -32.43 -20.18 30.34
N ILE A 4 -31.74 -20.96 31.17
CA ILE A 4 -30.30 -21.24 31.10
C ILE A 4 -29.96 -22.16 29.91
N ALA A 5 -30.87 -23.05 29.48
CA ALA A 5 -30.62 -24.02 28.41
C ALA A 5 -30.53 -23.39 27.01
N PHE A 6 -31.17 -22.23 26.80
CA PHE A 6 -31.14 -21.52 25.51
C PHE A 6 -30.00 -20.49 25.41
N ALA A 7 -29.36 -20.12 26.53
CA ALA A 7 -28.30 -19.11 26.56
C ALA A 7 -26.94 -19.66 26.07
N ALA A 8 -26.64 -20.93 26.36
CA ALA A 8 -25.40 -21.59 25.96
C ALA A 8 -25.19 -21.71 24.43
N PRO A 9 -26.18 -22.15 23.62
CA PRO A 9 -26.01 -22.20 22.16
C PRO A 9 -25.97 -20.81 21.53
N ALA A 10 -26.71 -19.82 22.07
CA ALA A 10 -26.69 -18.45 21.56
C ALA A 10 -25.31 -17.77 21.77
N ALA A 11 -24.68 -18.02 22.92
CA ALA A 11 -23.33 -17.53 23.22
C ALA A 11 -22.26 -18.16 22.29
N LEU A 12 -22.38 -19.45 21.96
CA LEU A 12 -21.48 -20.13 21.02
C LEU A 12 -21.62 -19.62 19.59
N VAL A 13 -22.86 -19.36 19.13
CA VAL A 13 -23.10 -18.79 17.81
C VAL A 13 -22.56 -17.35 17.72
N ALA A 14 -22.78 -16.54 18.75
CA ALA A 14 -22.23 -15.18 18.82
C ALA A 14 -20.68 -15.18 18.83
N ALA A 15 -20.06 -16.09 19.58
CA ALA A 15 -18.60 -16.25 19.59
C ALA A 15 -18.05 -16.73 18.24
N GLY A 16 -18.75 -17.64 17.56
CA GLY A 16 -18.37 -18.11 16.22
C GLY A 16 -18.44 -17.00 15.15
N LEU A 17 -19.47 -16.15 15.21
CA LEU A 17 -19.61 -15.00 14.31
C LEU A 17 -18.51 -13.94 14.51
N LEU A 18 -18.10 -13.69 15.75
CA LEU A 18 -17.01 -12.76 16.07
C LEU A 18 -15.63 -13.24 15.57
N LEU A 19 -15.40 -14.55 15.56
CA LEU A 19 -14.17 -15.15 15.03
C LEU A 19 -14.10 -15.10 13.50
N ALA A 20 -15.25 -15.11 12.82
CA ALA A 20 -15.33 -15.11 11.36
C ALA A 20 -15.11 -13.72 10.73
N SER A 21 -15.24 -12.62 11.48
CA SER A 21 -15.14 -11.24 10.95
C SER A 21 -13.72 -10.68 10.85
N GLY A 22 -12.70 -11.35 11.40
CA GLY A 22 -11.32 -10.87 11.44
C GLY A 22 -10.49 -10.89 10.13
N PRO A 23 -10.62 -11.89 9.24
CA PRO A 23 -9.64 -12.07 8.15
C PRO A 23 -9.81 -11.11 6.97
N GLY A 24 -11.02 -10.58 6.70
CA GLY A 24 -11.28 -9.75 5.51
C GLY A 24 -10.57 -8.38 5.52
N PHE A 25 -10.53 -7.71 6.68
CA PHE A 25 -9.82 -6.43 6.82
C PHE A 25 -8.29 -6.60 6.76
N ALA A 26 -7.78 -7.75 7.21
CA ALA A 26 -6.37 -8.06 7.16
C ALA A 26 -5.88 -8.30 5.72
N THR A 27 -6.72 -8.84 4.84
CA THR A 27 -6.37 -9.05 3.43
C THR A 27 -6.35 -7.76 2.64
N GLU A 28 -7.38 -6.91 2.77
CA GLU A 28 -7.45 -5.63 2.03
C GLU A 28 -6.29 -4.71 2.42
N GLN A 29 -6.01 -4.58 3.72
CA GLN A 29 -4.89 -3.76 4.18
C GLN A 29 -3.53 -4.33 3.76
N ALA A 30 -3.40 -5.66 3.65
CA ALA A 30 -2.18 -6.29 3.17
C ALA A 30 -1.95 -6.04 1.67
N GLU A 31 -3.01 -6.06 0.86
CA GLU A 31 -2.97 -5.72 -0.56
C GLU A 31 -2.57 -4.25 -0.76
N GLN A 32 -3.22 -3.32 -0.07
CA GLN A 32 -2.88 -1.90 -0.13
C GLN A 32 -1.40 -1.63 0.23
N ARG A 33 -0.83 -2.37 1.20
CA ARG A 33 0.62 -2.31 1.52
C ARG A 33 1.51 -2.86 0.40
N ARG A 34 1.05 -3.86 -0.37
CA ARG A 34 1.76 -4.39 -1.54
C ARG A 34 1.71 -3.36 -2.67
N ASP A 35 0.54 -2.84 -3.01
CA ASP A 35 0.37 -1.84 -4.06
C ASP A 35 1.23 -0.59 -3.80
N ALA A 36 1.23 -0.10 -2.56
CA ALA A 36 2.10 1.01 -2.17
C ALA A 36 3.59 0.68 -2.36
N ARG A 37 4.02 -0.57 -2.12
CA ARG A 37 5.41 -0.99 -2.38
C ARG A 37 5.70 -1.05 -3.87
N ASP A 38 4.78 -1.56 -4.67
CA ASP A 38 4.96 -1.73 -6.11
C ASP A 38 5.10 -0.36 -6.79
N VAL A 39 4.21 0.60 -6.47
CA VAL A 39 4.35 2.00 -6.91
C VAL A 39 5.74 2.55 -6.56
N LYS A 40 6.22 2.31 -5.33
CA LYS A 40 7.56 2.77 -4.92
C LYS A 40 8.69 2.11 -5.70
N GLN A 41 8.54 0.86 -6.15
CA GLN A 41 9.56 0.17 -6.95
C GLN A 41 9.53 0.65 -8.40
N ASP A 42 8.35 0.79 -8.98
CA ASP A 42 8.17 1.26 -10.36
C ASP A 42 8.71 2.67 -10.51
N THR A 43 8.32 3.59 -9.61
CA THR A 43 8.86 4.96 -9.63
C THR A 43 10.38 5.00 -9.38
N ARG A 44 10.96 4.03 -8.66
CA ARG A 44 12.43 3.97 -8.51
C ARG A 44 13.10 3.61 -9.82
N GLN A 45 12.50 2.73 -10.61
CA GLN A 45 12.99 2.35 -11.92
C GLN A 45 12.84 3.51 -12.91
N GLU A 46 11.64 4.08 -12.99
CA GLU A 46 11.34 5.27 -13.80
C GLU A 46 12.31 6.42 -13.47
N ALA A 47 12.53 6.73 -12.18
CA ALA A 47 13.46 7.80 -11.81
C ALA A 47 14.93 7.52 -12.16
N ARG A 48 15.32 6.27 -12.42
CA ARG A 48 16.65 5.96 -12.99
C ARG A 48 16.64 6.22 -14.49
N GLU A 49 15.60 5.81 -15.20
CA GLU A 49 15.39 6.03 -16.63
C GLU A 49 15.33 7.53 -16.95
N THR A 50 14.47 8.30 -16.27
CA THR A 50 14.39 9.77 -16.39
C THR A 50 15.78 10.44 -16.28
N LYS A 51 16.63 9.94 -15.39
CA LYS A 51 17.99 10.48 -15.22
C LYS A 51 18.93 10.08 -16.36
N GLN A 52 18.80 8.85 -16.87
CA GLN A 52 19.58 8.39 -18.01
C GLN A 52 19.19 9.18 -19.26
N ASP A 53 17.89 9.32 -19.51
CA ASP A 53 17.35 10.08 -20.64
C ASP A 53 17.77 11.55 -20.56
N CYS A 54 17.63 12.19 -19.39
CA CYS A 54 18.09 13.55 -19.16
C CYS A 54 19.59 13.76 -19.46
N ARG A 55 20.43 12.78 -19.11
CA ARG A 55 21.87 12.82 -19.42
C ARG A 55 22.16 12.53 -20.88
N ALA A 56 21.39 11.64 -21.51
CA ALA A 56 21.57 11.27 -22.91
C ALA A 56 21.14 12.40 -23.85
N ALA A 57 20.11 13.15 -23.47
CA ALA A 57 19.61 14.30 -24.22
C ALA A 57 20.52 15.54 -24.10
N ASP A 58 21.45 15.55 -23.13
CA ASP A 58 22.36 16.66 -22.82
C ASP A 58 21.65 18.03 -22.64
N GLU A 59 20.37 17.99 -22.25
CA GLU A 59 19.49 19.17 -22.17
C GLU A 59 19.79 20.08 -20.98
N LYS A 60 20.35 19.53 -19.90
CA LYS A 60 20.56 20.24 -18.62
C LYS A 60 21.74 19.68 -17.83
N SER A 61 22.14 20.41 -16.78
CA SER A 61 23.30 20.00 -15.97
C SER A 61 23.05 18.68 -15.23
N ASN A 62 24.13 18.00 -14.84
CA ASN A 62 24.01 16.77 -14.03
C ASN A 62 23.31 17.02 -12.68
N ALA A 63 23.40 18.26 -12.16
CA ALA A 63 22.72 18.66 -10.93
C ALA A 63 21.20 18.70 -11.16
N ASP A 64 20.76 19.26 -12.28
CA ASP A 64 19.34 19.33 -12.65
C ASP A 64 18.78 17.92 -12.92
N CYS A 65 19.49 17.07 -13.67
CA CYS A 65 19.06 15.67 -13.84
C CYS A 65 19.00 14.89 -12.50
N ARG A 66 19.80 15.27 -11.49
CA ARG A 66 19.69 14.69 -10.14
C ARG A 66 18.47 15.22 -9.40
N GLN A 67 18.08 16.46 -9.65
CA GLN A 67 16.90 17.09 -9.07
C GLN A 67 15.63 16.45 -9.63
N ASP A 68 15.51 16.30 -10.95
CA ASP A 68 14.38 15.64 -11.60
C ASP A 68 14.17 14.22 -11.04
N LYS A 69 15.27 13.45 -10.93
CA LYS A 69 15.24 12.12 -10.30
C LYS A 69 14.71 12.15 -8.86
N ARG A 70 15.03 13.19 -8.08
CA ARG A 70 14.51 13.34 -6.71
C ARG A 70 13.02 13.64 -6.77
N GLU A 71 12.58 14.51 -7.66
CA GLU A 71 11.19 14.89 -7.83
C GLU A 71 10.32 13.71 -8.28
N THR A 72 10.75 12.93 -9.28
CA THR A 72 10.07 11.69 -9.69
C THR A 72 9.89 10.76 -8.50
N LYS A 73 10.95 10.54 -7.70
CA LYS A 73 10.85 9.73 -6.46
C LYS A 73 9.91 10.32 -5.42
N GLN A 74 9.79 11.64 -5.32
CA GLN A 74 8.85 12.26 -4.38
C GLN A 74 7.41 12.07 -4.85
N LYS A 75 7.14 12.18 -6.16
CA LYS A 75 5.82 11.89 -6.73
C LYS A 75 5.37 10.46 -6.40
N GLY A 76 6.19 9.44 -6.67
CA GLY A 76 5.81 8.06 -6.32
C GLY A 76 5.71 7.80 -4.81
N ARG A 77 6.48 8.53 -3.97
CA ARG A 77 6.29 8.48 -2.51
C ARG A 77 4.95 9.08 -2.09
N GLN A 78 4.49 10.12 -2.76
CA GLN A 78 3.18 10.72 -2.52
C GLN A 78 2.09 9.77 -2.99
N THR A 79 2.16 9.26 -4.22
CA THR A 79 1.21 8.26 -4.74
C THR A 79 1.09 7.06 -3.83
N ALA A 80 2.22 6.53 -3.31
CA ALA A 80 2.20 5.41 -2.37
C ALA A 80 1.63 5.75 -0.98
N ARG A 81 1.55 7.03 -0.59
CA ARG A 81 0.85 7.47 0.64
C ARG A 81 -0.65 7.65 0.39
N ASP A 82 -1.02 7.98 -0.84
CA ASP A 82 -2.41 8.17 -1.24
C ASP A 82 -3.16 6.82 -1.32
N ILE A 83 -2.42 5.72 -1.49
CA ILE A 83 -2.90 4.36 -1.22
C ILE A 83 -3.10 4.23 0.31
N LYS A 84 -4.34 4.49 0.76
CA LYS A 84 -4.76 4.40 2.17
C LYS A 84 -4.76 2.96 2.68
N TYR A 85 -4.77 2.81 4.01
CA TYR A 85 -4.78 1.58 4.81
C TYR A 85 -6.07 1.46 5.64
#